data_AF-A0A084IQ12-F1
#
_entry.id   AF-A0A084IQ12-F1
#
_cell.length_a   1.000
_cell.length_b   1.000
_cell.length_c   1.000
_cell.angle_alpha   90.00
_cell.angle_beta   90.00
_cell.angle_gamma   90.00
#
_symmetry.space_group_name_H-M   'P 1'
#
loop_
_entity.id
_entity.type
_entity.pdbx_description
1 polymer ?
#
loop_
_entity_poly.entity_id
_entity_poly.type
_entity_poly.pdbx_seq_one_letter_code
_entity_poly.pdbx_strand_id
1 'polypeptide(L)'
;MVGEFSKQMALPYSTGGMSLNDAIADAGGVSLDSANTSAIYVIRGLTDETSVNSESGQTISRPTVYRLNANSPVGLVLANQFELKPRDIVYAAPASLVNFNRAFAQITPALNTIFQTLLIYSRANNGGL
;
A
#
# COMPACT_ATOMS: atom_id res chain seq x y z
N MET A 1 -4.73 3.63 9.52
CA MET A 1 -3.47 3.29 8.83
C MET A 1 -3.68 2.04 8.01
N VAL A 2 -3.38 2.12 6.72
CA VAL A 2 -3.69 1.08 5.74
C VAL A 2 -2.54 0.90 4.74
N GLY A 3 -2.52 -0.24 4.04
CA GLY A 3 -1.46 -0.59 3.10
C GLY A 3 -0.26 -1.22 3.80
N GLU A 4 0.94 -0.92 3.31
CA GLU A 4 2.21 -1.56 3.71
C GLU A 4 2.80 -1.01 5.03
N PHE A 5 1.97 -0.90 6.07
CA PHE A 5 2.40 -0.67 7.44
C PHE A 5 2.59 -1.99 8.18
N SER A 6 3.54 -2.04 9.12
CA SER A 6 3.78 -3.23 9.96
C SER A 6 2.52 -3.63 10.75
N LYS A 7 1.73 -2.64 11.19
CA LYS A 7 0.40 -2.83 11.80
C LYS A 7 -0.63 -1.95 11.12
N GLN A 8 -1.72 -2.57 10.66
CA GLN A 8 -2.89 -1.83 10.17
C GLN A 8 -3.85 -1.58 11.33
N MET A 9 -4.10 -0.32 11.64
CA MET A 9 -4.90 0.07 12.79
C MET A 9 -5.65 1.38 12.57
N ALA A 10 -6.74 1.56 13.32
CA ALA A 10 -7.36 2.86 13.46
C ALA A 10 -6.45 3.77 14.29
N LEU A 11 -6.31 5.03 13.88
CA LEU A 11 -5.55 6.01 14.63
C LEU A 11 -6.39 6.51 15.80
N PRO A 12 -5.96 6.34 17.05
CA PRO A 12 -6.66 6.92 18.19
C PRO A 12 -6.49 8.44 18.12
N TYR A 13 -7.61 9.18 18.17
CA TYR A 13 -7.56 10.62 18.27
C TYR A 13 -7.26 11.01 19.73
N SER A 14 -6.02 11.41 20.01
CA SER A 14 -5.62 11.92 21.32
C SER A 14 -5.77 13.45 21.37
N THR A 15 -6.18 13.98 22.53
CA THR A 15 -6.38 15.42 22.77
C THR A 15 -5.12 16.27 22.64
N GLY A 16 -3.94 15.65 22.63
CA GLY A 16 -2.63 16.32 22.45
C GLY A 16 -2.19 16.50 20.99
N GLY A 17 -3.01 16.13 20.02
CA GLY A 17 -2.59 16.03 18.62
C GLY A 17 -1.73 14.78 18.39
N MET A 18 -1.51 14.45 17.12
CA MET A 18 -0.67 13.33 16.70
C MET A 18 0.03 13.72 15.41
N SER A 19 1.36 13.68 15.39
CA SER A 19 2.10 13.91 14.16
C SER A 19 2.01 12.69 13.24
N LEU A 20 2.27 12.89 11.95
CA LEU A 20 2.39 11.79 11.01
C LEU A 20 3.50 10.83 11.42
N ASN A 21 4.60 11.33 11.99
CA ASN A 21 5.67 10.46 12.47
C ASN A 21 5.24 9.61 13.68
N ASP A 22 4.51 10.18 14.64
CA ASP A 22 3.99 9.43 15.80
C ASP A 22 3.07 8.30 15.34
N ALA A 23 2.17 8.59 14.39
CA ALA A 23 1.31 7.58 13.79
C ALA A 23 2.10 6.46 13.10
N ILE A 24 3.13 6.82 12.31
CA ILE A 24 4.02 5.84 11.68
C ILE A 24 4.72 4.97 12.73
N ALA A 25 5.21 5.57 13.81
CA ALA A 25 5.86 4.85 14.90
C ALA A 25 4.89 3.91 15.63
N ASP A 26 3.67 4.35 15.92
CA ASP A 26 2.61 3.55 16.57
C ASP A 26 2.22 2.33 15.74
N ALA A 27 2.18 2.47 14.41
CA ALA A 27 1.98 1.34 13.50
C ALA A 27 3.21 0.42 13.37
N GLY A 28 4.31 0.69 14.07
CA GLY A 28 5.55 -0.08 13.97
C GLY A 28 6.32 0.16 12.67
N GLY A 29 6.13 1.33 12.05
CA GLY A 29 6.77 1.71 10.78
C GLY A 29 6.09 1.12 9.54
N VAL A 30 6.67 1.43 8.39
CA VAL A 30 6.32 0.79 7.11
C VAL A 30 7.09 -0.52 6.95
N SER A 31 6.48 -1.49 6.27
CA SER A 31 7.15 -2.75 5.92
C SER A 31 8.28 -2.48 4.92
N LEU A 32 9.54 -2.60 5.33
CA LEU A 32 10.68 -2.30 4.45
C LEU A 32 10.80 -3.27 3.27
N ASP A 33 10.25 -4.48 3.40
CA ASP A 33 10.29 -5.51 2.36
C ASP A 33 9.30 -5.26 1.22
N SER A 34 8.20 -4.56 1.50
CA SER A 34 7.06 -4.43 0.58
C SER A 34 6.60 -3.00 0.32
N ALA A 35 6.96 -2.02 1.17
CA ALA A 35 6.51 -0.64 1.05
C ALA A 35 7.41 0.21 0.13
N ASN A 36 6.78 1.16 -0.55
CA ASN A 36 7.46 2.31 -1.14
C ASN A 36 7.55 3.43 -0.11
N THR A 37 8.67 3.52 0.59
CA THR A 37 8.96 4.56 1.60
C THR A 37 8.93 5.98 1.03
N SER A 38 9.05 6.18 -0.28
CA SER A 38 8.90 7.49 -0.91
C SER A 38 7.43 7.91 -1.13
N ALA A 39 6.48 7.00 -0.90
CA ALA A 39 5.08 7.13 -1.29
C ALA A 39 4.15 6.77 -0.12
N ILE A 40 4.28 7.55 0.96
CA ILE A 40 3.32 7.55 2.07
C ILE A 40 2.34 8.70 1.85
N TYR A 41 1.05 8.45 1.97
CA TYR A 41 -0.01 9.42 1.68
C TYR A 41 -0.86 9.68 2.90
N VAL A 42 -1.25 10.94 3.09
CA VAL A 42 -2.33 11.35 3.99
C VAL A 42 -3.49 11.85 3.16
N ILE A 43 -4.63 11.21 3.31
CA ILE A 43 -5.87 11.57 2.62
C ILE A 43 -6.79 12.23 3.63
N ARG A 44 -7.17 13.47 3.37
CA ARG A 44 -7.95 14.35 4.26
C ARG A 44 -9.23 14.83 3.59
N GLY A 45 -10.31 14.94 4.37
CA GLY A 45 -11.56 15.54 3.89
C GLY A 45 -12.47 14.58 3.13
N LEU A 46 -12.47 13.29 3.50
CA LEU A 46 -13.42 12.29 2.99
C LEU A 46 -14.85 12.44 3.58
N THR A 47 -15.18 13.64 4.06
CA THR A 47 -16.43 13.96 4.75
C THR A 47 -17.11 15.12 4.05
N ASP A 48 -18.44 15.20 4.18
CA ASP A 48 -19.32 16.11 3.44
C ASP A 48 -18.94 17.60 3.48
N GLU A 49 -18.07 18.00 4.40
CA GLU A 49 -17.50 19.35 4.55
C GLU A 49 -16.70 19.87 3.33
N THR A 50 -16.18 18.98 2.47
CA THR A 50 -15.47 19.37 1.22
C THR A 50 -16.29 19.13 -0.05
N SER A 51 -17.59 18.97 0.12
CA SER A 51 -18.54 18.80 -0.97
C SER A 51 -18.68 20.10 -1.74
N VAL A 52 -18.26 20.10 -3.00
CA VAL A 52 -18.61 21.17 -3.91
C VAL A 52 -20.01 20.83 -4.43
N ASN A 53 -20.97 21.72 -4.22
CA ASN A 53 -22.29 21.60 -4.84
C ASN A 53 -22.10 21.71 -6.36
N SER A 54 -22.07 20.58 -7.06
CA SER A 54 -22.23 20.62 -8.52
C SER A 54 -23.67 21.01 -8.82
N GLU A 55 -23.85 21.89 -9.81
CA GLU A 55 -25.16 22.39 -10.29
C GLU A 55 -26.13 21.27 -10.73
N SER A 56 -25.65 20.02 -10.83
CA SER A 56 -26.38 18.79 -11.12
C SER A 56 -26.89 18.02 -9.88
N GLY A 57 -26.76 18.56 -8.66
CA GLY A 57 -27.20 17.89 -7.43
C GLY A 57 -26.33 16.71 -6.99
N GLN A 58 -25.12 16.58 -7.56
CA GLN A 58 -24.15 15.55 -7.19
C GLN A 58 -23.09 16.13 -6.25
N THR A 59 -23.10 15.65 -5.01
CA THR A 59 -22.10 15.96 -3.99
C THR A 59 -20.77 15.32 -4.37
N ILE A 60 -19.84 16.09 -4.94
CA ILE A 60 -18.47 15.62 -5.20
C ILE A 60 -17.59 16.00 -4.01
N SER A 61 -17.25 15.01 -3.17
CA SER A 61 -16.20 15.16 -2.16
C SER A 61 -14.83 15.25 -2.83
N ARG A 62 -14.09 16.34 -2.60
CA ARG A 62 -12.73 16.52 -3.14
C ARG A 62 -11.70 16.36 -2.01
N PRO A 63 -11.17 15.15 -1.77
CA PRO A 63 -10.18 14.96 -0.72
C PRO A 63 -8.87 15.69 -1.06
N THR A 64 -8.23 16.23 -0.03
CA THR A 64 -6.86 16.72 -0.12
C THR A 64 -5.90 15.58 0.14
N VAL A 65 -4.94 15.37 -0.76
CA VAL A 65 -3.95 14.29 -0.66
C VAL A 65 -2.56 14.89 -0.47
N TYR A 66 -1.92 14.56 0.64
CA TYR A 66 -0.54 14.92 0.94
C TYR A 66 0.35 13.70 0.69
N ARG A 67 1.55 13.92 0.14
CA ARG A 67 2.54 12.86 -0.10
C ARG A 67 3.80 13.14 0.71
N LEU A 68 4.21 12.17 1.50
CA LEU A 68 5.44 12.14 2.26
C LEU A 68 6.47 11.24 1.55
N ASN A 69 7.69 11.74 1.40
CA ASN A 69 8.86 10.97 0.99
C ASN A 69 9.75 10.68 2.21
N ALA A 70 9.62 9.49 2.80
CA ALA A 70 10.39 9.09 3.98
C ALA A 70 11.83 8.65 3.66
N ASN A 71 12.26 8.64 2.39
CA ASN A 71 13.67 8.42 2.02
C ASN A 71 14.53 9.67 2.20
N SER A 72 13.90 10.84 2.37
CA SER A 72 14.61 12.10 2.58
C SER A 72 14.61 12.48 4.06
N PRO A 73 15.75 12.88 4.64
CA PRO A 73 15.78 13.46 5.98
C PRO A 73 14.84 14.65 6.14
N VAL A 74 14.70 15.47 5.08
CA VAL A 74 13.74 16.58 5.06
C VAL A 74 12.31 16.08 5.14
N GLY A 75 11.99 14.97 4.46
CA GLY A 75 10.67 14.35 4.56
C GLY A 75 10.37 13.87 5.97
N LEU A 76 11.34 13.24 6.65
CA LEU A 76 11.17 12.81 8.05
C LEU A 76 10.93 14.00 8.99
N VAL A 77 11.61 15.12 8.76
CA VAL A 77 11.36 16.38 9.49
C VAL A 77 9.95 16.90 9.22
N LEU A 78 9.47 16.85 7.96
CA LEU A 78 8.10 17.23 7.62
C LEU A 78 7.06 16.29 8.26
N ALA A 79 7.36 14.99 8.37
CA ALA A 79 6.47 14.02 9.03
C ALA A 79 6.27 14.34 10.52
N ASN A 80 7.31 14.80 11.21
CA ASN A 80 7.22 15.25 12.60
C ASN A 80 6.37 16.52 12.76
N GLN A 81 6.37 17.41 11.77
CA GLN A 81 5.63 18.68 11.83
C GLN A 81 4.20 18.55 11.27
N PHE A 82 3.91 17.49 10.52
CA PHE A 82 2.60 17.29 9.91
C PHE A 82 1.63 16.75 10.95
N GLU A 83 0.75 17.60 11.46
CA GLU A 83 -0.33 17.17 12.36
C GLU A 83 -1.47 16.46 11.60
N LEU A 84 -1.80 15.28 12.09
CA LEU A 84 -2.95 14.51 11.62
C LEU A 84 -4.24 15.07 12.21
N LYS A 85 -5.29 15.08 11.39
CA LYS A 85 -6.63 15.50 11.77
C LYS A 85 -7.53 14.28 11.98
N PRO A 86 -8.63 14.42 12.75
CA PRO A 86 -9.65 13.40 12.82
C PRO A 86 -10.05 12.92 11.43
N ARG A 87 -10.15 11.60 11.27
CA ARG A 87 -10.56 10.93 10.02
C ARG A 87 -9.56 11.06 8.85
N ASP A 88 -8.33 11.50 9.10
CA ASP A 88 -7.25 11.34 8.12
C ASP A 88 -6.97 9.85 7.90
N ILE A 89 -6.81 9.46 6.63
CA ILE A 89 -6.35 8.12 6.26
C ILE A 89 -4.88 8.19 5.86
N VAL A 90 -4.05 7.48 6.59
CA VAL A 90 -2.63 7.29 6.25
C VAL A 90 -2.47 5.98 5.47
N TYR A 91 -1.94 6.07 4.26
CA TYR A 91 -1.74 4.95 3.34
C TYR A 91 -0.27 4.83 2.92
N ALA A 92 0.32 3.65 3.08
CA ALA A 92 1.64 3.33 2.54
C ALA A 92 1.50 2.52 1.25
N ALA A 93 1.99 3.06 0.14
CA ALA A 93 1.93 2.38 -1.15
C ALA A 93 2.93 1.21 -1.22
N PRO A 94 2.64 0.14 -1.98
CA PRO A 94 3.59 -0.93 -2.22
C PRO A 94 4.74 -0.47 -3.14
N ALA A 95 5.91 -1.09 -2.98
CA ALA A 95 7.07 -0.88 -3.85
C ALA A 95 6.75 -1.31 -5.29
N SER A 96 7.01 -0.43 -6.26
CA SER A 96 6.73 -0.66 -7.70
C SER A 96 7.50 -1.83 -8.32
N LEU A 97 8.39 -2.51 -7.59
CA LEU A 97 9.16 -3.65 -8.10
C LEU A 97 8.59 -5.04 -7.69
N VAL A 98 7.52 -5.10 -6.89
CA VAL A 98 6.90 -6.38 -6.49
C VAL A 98 6.11 -7.04 -7.63
N ASN A 99 5.78 -6.30 -8.70
CA ASN A 99 5.05 -6.84 -9.84
C ASN A 99 5.88 -7.82 -10.70
N PHE A 100 7.21 -7.72 -10.70
CA PHE A 100 8.04 -8.62 -11.51
C PHE A 100 8.17 -10.00 -10.86
N ASN A 101 8.33 -10.07 -9.53
CA ASN A 101 8.38 -11.35 -8.80
C ASN A 101 7.03 -12.07 -8.75
N ARG A 102 5.90 -11.33 -8.66
CA ARG A 102 4.55 -11.93 -8.74
C ARG A 102 4.21 -12.44 -10.15
N ALA A 103 4.62 -11.72 -11.19
CA ALA A 103 4.48 -12.20 -12.57
C ALA A 103 5.29 -13.48 -12.79
N PHE A 104 6.53 -13.56 -12.30
CA PHE A 104 7.32 -14.80 -12.35
C PHE A 104 6.70 -15.94 -11.54
N ALA A 105 6.20 -15.68 -10.33
CA ALA A 105 5.58 -16.69 -9.47
C ALA A 105 4.26 -17.27 -10.03
N GLN A 106 3.56 -16.54 -10.90
CA GLN A 106 2.38 -17.04 -11.63
C GLN A 106 2.72 -17.87 -12.88
N ILE A 107 3.95 -17.74 -13.40
CA ILE A 107 4.42 -18.52 -14.56
C ILE A 107 5.05 -19.86 -14.11
N THR A 108 5.54 -19.94 -12.87
CA THR A 108 6.22 -21.16 -12.36
C THR A 108 5.34 -22.43 -12.35
N PRO A 109 4.05 -22.41 -11.97
CA PRO A 109 3.22 -23.62 -11.96
C PRO A 109 2.95 -24.19 -13.37
N ALA A 110 2.95 -23.33 -14.39
CA ALA A 110 2.70 -23.74 -15.77
C ALA A 110 3.89 -24.52 -16.37
N LEU A 111 5.12 -24.12 -16.04
CA LEU A 111 6.32 -24.79 -16.57
C LEU A 111 6.48 -26.21 -15.99
N ASN A 112 6.22 -26.40 -14.69
CA ASN A 112 6.28 -27.74 -14.08
C ASN A 112 5.27 -28.72 -14.69
N THR A 113 4.08 -28.25 -15.05
CA THR A 113 3.02 -29.10 -15.61
C THR A 113 3.39 -29.60 -17.01
N ILE A 114 4.07 -28.78 -17.82
CA ILE A 114 4.54 -29.15 -19.16
C ILE A 114 5.67 -30.20 -19.07
N PHE A 115 6.65 -30.00 -18.19
CA PHE A 115 7.74 -30.96 -18.02
C PHE A 115 7.25 -32.31 -17.47
N GLN A 116 6.31 -32.33 -16.54
CA GLN A 116 5.73 -33.57 -16.00
C GLN A 116 4.90 -34.32 -17.06
N THR A 117 4.13 -33.60 -17.88
CA THR A 117 3.32 -34.20 -18.95
C THR A 117 4.19 -34.84 -20.03
N LEU A 118 5.33 -34.20 -20.38
CA LEU A 118 6.29 -34.75 -21.36
C LEU A 118 7.04 -35.98 -20.83
N LEU A 119 7.32 -36.05 -19.53
CA LEU A 119 7.93 -37.24 -18.91
C LEU A 119 6.94 -38.42 -18.82
N ILE A 120 5.64 -38.15 -18.68
CA ILE A 120 4.61 -39.20 -18.73
C ILE A 120 4.41 -39.70 -20.16
N TYR A 121 4.39 -38.78 -21.13
CA TYR A 121 4.23 -39.13 -22.56
C TYR A 121 5.41 -39.96 -23.09
N SER A 122 6.65 -39.58 -22.73
CA SER A 122 7.84 -40.33 -23.16
C SER A 122 7.98 -41.71 -22.49
N ARG A 123 7.52 -41.88 -21.25
CA ARG A 123 7.47 -43.20 -20.58
C ARG A 123 6.37 -44.10 -21.12
N ALA A 124 5.22 -43.55 -21.49
CA ALA A 124 4.12 -44.30 -22.09
C ALA A 124 4.48 -44.80 -23.51
N ASN A 125 5.27 -44.05 -24.26
CA ASN A 125 5.66 -44.41 -25.64
C ASN A 125 6.88 -45.35 -25.73
N ASN A 126 7.79 -45.34 -24.74
CA ASN A 126 9.00 -46.18 -24.72
C ASN A 126 8.92 -47.40 -23.78
N GLY A 127 7.76 -47.70 -23.19
CA GLY A 127 7.60 -48.69 -22.12
C GLY A 127 6.66 -49.86 -22.40
N GLY A 128 6.49 -50.28 -23.66
CA GLY A 128 5.76 -51.51 -24.02
C GLY A 128 6.72 -52.64 -24.39
N LEU A 129 6.46 -53.84 -23.83
CA LEU A 129 7.09 -55.14 -24.09
C LEU A 129 7.38 -55.43 -25.57
#